data_AF-A0A853FNB0-F1
#
_entry.id   AF-A0A853FNB0-F1
#
_cell.length_a   1.000
_cell.length_b   1.000
_cell.length_c   1.000
_cell.angle_alpha   90.00
_cell.angle_beta   90.00
_cell.angle_gamma   90.00
#
_symmetry.space_group_name_H-M   'P 1'
#
loop_
_entity.id
_entity.type
_entity.pdbx_description
1 polymer ?
#
loop_
_entity_poly.entity_id
_entity_poly.type
_entity_poly.pdbx_seq_one_letter_code
_entity_poly.pdbx_strand_id
1 'polypeptide(L)'
;MEKAEGRIECAPPGAETFSFACTIDRVQSQDGLFLTLRHPDGGFRRLLVTTDGRGVIAADGAEKAEVTILAPDQIEVAIGGARYRLPATVRGAKPGK
;
A
#
# COMPACT_ATOMS: atom_id res chain seq x y z
N MET A 1 -14.11 -2.07 -18.34
CA MET A 1 -13.16 -3.17 -18.07
C MET A 1 -11.89 -2.52 -17.52
N GLU A 2 -10.94 -3.27 -16.95
CA GLU A 2 -9.68 -2.75 -16.35
C GLU A 2 -9.86 -2.31 -14.88
N LYS A 3 -9.16 -2.83 -13.87
CA LYS A 3 -7.95 -3.66 -13.85
C LYS A 3 -8.05 -4.71 -12.75
N ALA A 4 -7.83 -5.98 -13.11
CA ALA A 4 -7.46 -7.03 -12.16
C ALA A 4 -6.00 -6.91 -11.69
N GLU A 5 -5.35 -5.76 -11.92
CA GLU A 5 -3.94 -5.48 -11.63
C GLU A 5 -3.84 -4.77 -10.28
N GLY A 6 -4.09 -5.52 -9.21
CA GLY A 6 -4.15 -4.92 -7.89
C GLY A 6 -4.09 -5.91 -6.74
N ARG A 7 -3.81 -7.20 -6.94
CA ARG A 7 -3.58 -8.07 -5.79
C ARG A 7 -2.16 -7.92 -5.26
N ILE A 8 -2.03 -7.95 -3.95
CA ILE A 8 -0.76 -7.85 -3.24
C ILE A 8 -0.73 -8.85 -2.09
N GLU A 9 0.48 -9.17 -1.64
CA GLU A 9 0.68 -9.91 -0.40
C GLU A 9 0.41 -8.97 0.78
N CYS A 10 -0.43 -9.42 1.70
CA CYS A 10 -0.74 -8.69 2.91
C CYS A 10 -0.84 -9.62 4.11
N ALA A 11 -0.55 -9.09 5.28
CA ALA A 11 -0.77 -9.70 6.57
C ALA A 11 -1.60 -8.69 7.39
N PRO A 12 -2.92 -8.90 7.54
CA PRO A 12 -3.74 -8.10 8.46
C PRO A 12 -3.23 -8.24 9.91
N PRO A 13 -3.63 -7.36 10.83
CA PRO A 13 -3.17 -7.42 12.22
C PRO A 13 -3.54 -8.77 12.84
N GLY A 14 -2.54 -9.47 13.37
CA GLY A 14 -2.69 -10.82 13.91
C GLY A 14 -2.46 -11.95 12.90
N ALA A 15 -2.27 -11.65 11.61
CA ALA A 15 -1.83 -12.66 10.65
C ALA A 15 -0.34 -12.95 10.81
N GLU A 16 -0.01 -14.23 10.96
CA GLU A 16 1.38 -14.70 11.04
C GLU A 16 2.06 -14.80 9.67
N THR A 17 1.26 -14.91 8.60
CA THR A 17 1.72 -15.11 7.24
C THR A 17 1.13 -14.10 6.27
N PHE A 18 1.90 -13.78 5.24
CA PHE A 18 1.44 -12.97 4.13
C PHE A 18 0.60 -13.82 3.18
N SER A 19 -0.55 -13.28 2.76
CA SER A 19 -1.42 -13.91 1.76
C SER A 19 -1.65 -12.99 0.59
N PHE A 20 -1.54 -13.52 -0.63
CA PHE A 20 -1.82 -12.79 -1.88
C PHE A 20 -3.33 -12.70 -2.16
N ALA A 21 -4.05 -12.10 -1.22
CA ALA A 21 -5.51 -12.00 -1.23
C ALA A 21 -6.02 -10.55 -1.11
N CYS A 22 -5.18 -9.63 -0.62
CA CYS A 22 -5.56 -8.23 -0.56
C CYS A 22 -5.55 -7.60 -1.93
N THR A 23 -6.40 -6.59 -2.10
CA THR A 23 -6.38 -5.72 -3.27
C THR A 23 -5.87 -4.34 -2.90
N ILE A 24 -5.16 -3.69 -3.82
CA ILE A 24 -4.68 -2.32 -3.71
C ILE A 24 -5.25 -1.51 -4.87
N ASP A 25 -5.82 -0.38 -4.53
CA ASP A 25 -6.25 0.66 -5.45
C ASP A 25 -5.40 1.91 -5.23
N ARG A 26 -5.04 2.61 -6.30
CA ARG A 26 -4.07 3.72 -6.26
C ARG A 26 -4.66 4.93 -6.95
N VAL A 27 -4.82 6.02 -6.23
CA VAL A 27 -5.42 7.26 -6.72
C VAL A 27 -4.44 8.39 -6.51
N GLN A 28 -3.92 8.96 -7.60
CA GLN A 28 -3.14 10.20 -7.52
C GLN A 28 -4.09 11.38 -7.27
N SER A 29 -3.71 12.27 -6.37
CA SER A 29 -4.42 13.50 -6.04
C SER A 29 -3.43 14.62 -5.75
N GLN A 30 -3.95 15.84 -5.60
CA GLN A 30 -3.15 17.04 -5.36
C GLN A 30 -2.35 16.96 -4.04
N ASP A 31 -2.89 16.26 -3.03
CA ASP A 31 -2.24 16.05 -1.73
C ASP A 31 -1.20 14.91 -1.72
N GLY A 32 -1.20 14.05 -2.75
CA GLY A 32 -0.33 12.89 -2.84
C GLY A 32 -0.99 11.66 -3.48
N LEU A 33 -0.34 10.50 -3.32
CA LEU A 33 -0.83 9.22 -3.82
C LEU A 33 -1.61 8.50 -2.73
N PHE A 34 -2.93 8.40 -2.90
CA PHE A 34 -3.79 7.61 -2.04
C PHE A 34 -3.71 6.13 -2.42
N LEU A 35 -3.47 5.27 -1.45
CA LEU A 35 -3.49 3.82 -1.61
C LEU A 35 -4.65 3.25 -0.77
N THR A 36 -5.63 2.64 -1.41
CA THR A 36 -6.72 1.94 -0.73
C THR A 36 -6.45 0.45 -0.78
N LEU A 37 -6.12 -0.13 0.36
CA LEU A 37 -5.88 -1.55 0.57
C LEU A 37 -7.19 -2.19 1.04
N ARG A 38 -7.72 -3.16 0.33
CA ARG A 38 -8.91 -3.93 0.73
C ARG A 38 -8.52 -5.35 1.09
N HIS A 39 -8.94 -5.78 2.26
CA HIS A 39 -8.76 -7.12 2.78
C HIS A 39 -9.87 -8.04 2.24
N PRO A 40 -9.58 -9.34 2.07
CA PRO A 40 -10.60 -10.31 1.70
C PRO A 40 -11.70 -10.46 2.76
N ASP A 41 -11.40 -10.13 4.02
CA ASP A 41 -12.33 -10.14 5.14
C ASP A 41 -13.40 -9.01 5.05
N GLY A 42 -13.23 -8.05 4.13
CA GLY A 42 -14.11 -6.89 3.97
C GLY A 42 -13.58 -5.61 4.62
N GLY A 43 -12.55 -5.72 5.45
CA GLY A 43 -11.80 -4.57 5.97
C GLY A 43 -11.08 -3.80 4.86
N PHE A 44 -10.86 -2.49 5.06
CA PHE A 44 -10.01 -1.70 4.17
C PHE A 44 -9.21 -0.66 4.94
N ARG A 45 -8.05 -0.30 4.40
CA ARG A 45 -7.15 0.72 4.93
C ARG A 45 -6.77 1.69 3.83
N ARG A 46 -6.82 2.99 4.13
CA ARG A 46 -6.37 4.05 3.22
C ARG A 46 -5.07 4.66 3.72
N LEU A 47 -4.07 4.66 2.84
CA LEU A 47 -2.78 5.31 3.04
C LEU A 47 -2.69 6.52 2.13
N LEU A 48 -2.02 7.56 2.59
CA LEU A 48 -1.62 8.70 1.81
C LEU A 48 -0.09 8.73 1.74
N VAL A 49 0.44 8.48 0.55
CA VAL A 49 1.86 8.63 0.25
C VAL A 49 2.06 10.08 -0.18
N THR A 50 2.67 10.88 0.69
CA THR A 50 3.03 12.25 0.34
C THR A 50 4.19 12.24 -0.66
N THR A 51 4.12 13.12 -1.66
CA THR A 51 5.16 13.24 -2.70
C THR A 51 6.45 13.88 -2.18
N ASP A 52 6.43 14.43 -0.97
CA ASP A 52 7.55 15.11 -0.33
C ASP A 52 8.70 14.14 0.06
N GLY A 53 8.49 12.82 -0.08
CA GLY A 53 9.50 11.81 0.23
C GLY A 53 9.76 11.64 1.72
N ARG A 54 8.95 12.27 2.59
CA ARG A 54 9.12 12.30 4.04
C ARG A 54 8.21 11.35 4.82
N GLY A 55 7.27 10.66 4.18
CA GLY A 55 6.53 9.59 4.85
C GLY A 55 5.23 9.18 4.18
N VAL A 56 4.93 7.89 4.29
CA VAL A 56 3.59 7.34 4.08
C VAL A 56 2.82 7.54 5.38
N ILE A 57 1.78 8.37 5.34
CA ILE A 57 0.91 8.66 6.48
C ILE A 57 -0.47 8.07 6.22
N ALA A 58 -1.16 7.55 7.23
CA ALA A 58 -2.58 7.25 7.08
C ALA A 58 -3.31 8.52 6.63
N ALA A 59 -4.27 8.39 5.72
CA ALA A 59 -5.09 9.54 5.28
C ALA A 59 -5.90 10.18 6.44
N ASP A 60 -6.04 9.47 7.56
CA ASP A 60 -6.68 9.93 8.80
C ASP A 60 -5.72 10.70 9.73
N GLY A 61 -4.41 10.75 9.41
CA GLY A 61 -3.39 11.43 10.22
C GLY A 61 -3.03 10.73 11.55
N ALA A 62 -3.76 9.69 11.94
CA ALA A 62 -3.61 9.02 13.23
C ALA A 62 -2.48 7.97 13.29
N GLU A 63 -2.09 7.37 12.16
CA GLU A 63 -1.10 6.30 12.10
C GLU A 63 -0.02 6.57 11.05
N LYS A 64 1.25 6.43 11.45
CA LYS A 64 2.38 6.47 10.51
C LYS A 64 2.57 5.08 9.91
N ALA A 65 2.71 5.01 8.59
CA ALA A 65 3.12 3.77 7.95
C ALA A 65 4.65 3.68 7.96
N GLU A 66 5.18 2.59 8.48
CA GLU A 66 6.60 2.27 8.42
C GLU A 66 6.89 1.57 7.10
N VAL A 67 7.79 2.14 6.29
CA VAL A 67 8.18 1.56 5.00
C VAL A 67 9.55 0.94 5.15
N THR A 68 9.62 -0.37 4.94
CA THR A 68 10.86 -1.15 4.93
C THR A 68 11.14 -1.57 3.49
N ILE A 69 12.32 -1.26 2.97
CA ILE A 69 12.73 -1.72 1.64
C ILE A 69 13.22 -3.16 1.80
N LEU A 70 12.47 -4.12 1.26
CA LEU A 70 12.84 -5.55 1.27
C LEU A 70 13.77 -5.88 0.10
N ALA A 71 13.50 -5.31 -1.07
CA ALA A 71 14.23 -5.54 -2.32
C ALA A 71 14.16 -4.29 -3.21
N PRO A 72 15.02 -4.16 -4.25
CA PRO A 72 14.96 -3.05 -5.20
C PRO A 72 13.58 -2.84 -5.84
N ASP A 73 12.83 -3.93 -6.03
CA ASP A 73 11.48 -3.92 -6.61
C ASP A 73 10.37 -4.19 -5.59
N GLN A 74 10.67 -4.32 -4.29
CA GLN A 74 9.68 -4.67 -3.27
C GLN A 74 9.89 -3.91 -1.95
N ILE A 75 8.82 -3.31 -1.45
CA ILE A 75 8.77 -2.65 -0.14
C ILE A 75 7.72 -3.33 0.73
N GLU A 76 7.97 -3.37 2.03
CA GLU A 76 6.99 -3.69 3.05
C GLU A 76 6.50 -2.40 3.69
N VAL A 77 5.19 -2.28 3.87
CA VAL A 77 4.56 -1.15 4.54
C VAL A 77 3.82 -1.71 5.75
N ALA A 78 4.27 -1.35 6.95
CA ALA A 78 3.64 -1.72 8.20
C ALA A 78 2.82 -0.53 8.76
N ILE A 79 1.55 -0.76 9.10
CA ILE A 79 0.66 0.28 9.63
C ILE A 79 -0.45 -0.35 10.47
N GLY A 80 -0.61 0.12 11.71
CA GLY A 80 -1.68 -0.32 12.61
C GLY A 80 -1.66 -1.81 12.87
N GLY A 81 -0.46 -2.39 12.97
CA GLY A 81 -0.24 -3.83 13.14
C GLY A 81 -0.43 -4.67 11.87
N ALA A 82 -0.89 -4.09 10.76
CA ALA A 82 -0.94 -4.76 9.46
C ALA A 82 0.37 -4.57 8.69
N ARG A 83 0.76 -5.55 7.87
CA ARG A 83 1.90 -5.45 6.95
C ARG A 83 1.46 -5.69 5.51
N TYR A 84 1.96 -4.90 4.57
CA TYR A 84 1.62 -5.00 3.16
C TYR A 84 2.90 -5.03 2.33
N ARG A 85 3.02 -5.94 1.37
CA ARG A 85 4.13 -5.93 0.42
C ARG A 85 3.69 -5.31 -0.87
N LEU A 86 4.31 -4.19 -1.21
CA LEU A 86 4.05 -3.43 -2.41
C LEU A 86 5.26 -3.50 -3.34
N PRO A 87 5.06 -3.54 -4.66
CA PRO A 87 6.17 -3.35 -5.57
C PRO A 87 6.67 -1.90 -5.47
N ALA A 88 8.00 -1.70 -5.47
CA ALA A 88 8.65 -0.39 -5.30
C ALA A 88 8.27 0.63 -6.39
N THR A 89 7.68 0.17 -7.51
CA THR A 89 7.05 1.00 -8.55
C THR A 89 5.89 1.86 -8.05
N VAL A 90 5.48 1.77 -6.78
CA VAL A 90 4.58 2.76 -6.16
C VAL A 90 5.10 4.20 -6.24
N ARG A 91 6.41 4.44 -6.46
CA ARG A 91 6.97 5.79 -6.71
C ARG A 91 6.64 6.40 -8.08
N GLY A 92 5.76 5.76 -8.83
CA GLY A 92 5.33 6.24 -10.13
C GLY A 92 5.31 5.06 -11.06
N ALA A 93 4.11 4.57 -11.37
CA ALA A 93 3.90 3.92 -12.64
C ALA A 93 4.33 4.93 -13.72
N LYS A 94 5.58 4.84 -14.17
CA LYS A 94 5.88 5.20 -15.55
C LYS A 94 4.93 4.32 -16.37
N PRO A 95 4.05 4.89 -17.20
CA PRO A 95 3.25 4.08 -18.11
C PRO A 95 4.25 3.26 -18.93
N GLY A 96 4.11 1.94 -18.87
CA GLY A 96 4.88 1.03 -19.71
C GLY A 96 4.69 1.44 -21.16
N LYS A 97 5.82 1.55 -21.86
CA LYS A 97 5.94 2.06 -23.22
C LYS A 97 5.36 1.09 -24.25
#